data_AF-A0A8X6JFT6-F1
#
_entry.id   AF-A0A8X6JFT6-F1
#
_cell.length_a   1.000
_cell.length_b   1.000
_cell.length_c   1.000
_cell.angle_alpha   90.00
_cell.angle_beta   90.00
_cell.angle_gamma   90.00
#
_symmetry.space_group_name_H-M   'P 1'
#
loop_
_entity.id
_entity.type
_entity.pdbx_description
1 polymer ?
#
loop_
_entity_poly.entity_id
_entity_poly.type
_entity_poly.pdbx_seq_one_letter_code
_entity_poly.pdbx_strand_id
1 'polypeptide(L)'
;MDNFQTFSERHLHRKETFFSSLINVPINDDGYAHCKNVWETFNLKTLGEYHDLYVTSDVILLADFFQNFLQLVLNSYKLDPSHCYTALGLAWQTCLHMSRVKLELFTDMDMHLFIERGIRSGISMIAHIFNSANYKYLDSYDEVKPSKYIPYLHANNLNGLARPQFLPTHGLSGLKSLLILWKFRMNLT
;
A
#
# COMPACT_ATOMS: atom_id res chain seq x y z
N MET A 1 14.05 -1.19 -23.48
CA MET A 1 14.82 -2.21 -24.22
C MET A 1 13.78 -3.00 -24.97
N ASP A 2 13.49 -2.57 -26.20
CA ASP A 2 12.24 -2.96 -26.86
C ASP A 2 12.49 -4.03 -27.94
N ASN A 3 13.75 -4.48 -28.06
CA ASN A 3 14.20 -5.46 -29.03
C ASN A 3 15.33 -6.31 -28.41
N PHE A 4 15.27 -7.64 -28.54
CA PHE A 4 16.30 -8.55 -28.03
C PHE A 4 17.71 -8.29 -28.57
N GLN A 5 17.84 -7.67 -29.74
CA GLN A 5 19.15 -7.31 -30.29
C GLN A 5 19.91 -6.31 -29.40
N THR A 6 19.21 -5.48 -28.63
CA THR A 6 19.85 -4.48 -27.76
C THR A 6 20.71 -5.14 -26.66
N PHE A 7 20.38 -6.38 -26.26
CA PHE A 7 21.18 -7.10 -25.27
C PHE A 7 22.58 -7.45 -25.77
N SER A 8 22.80 -7.55 -27.09
CA SER A 8 24.11 -7.87 -27.66
C SER A 8 25.05 -6.65 -27.74
N GLU A 9 24.55 -5.46 -27.44
CA GLU A 9 25.34 -4.23 -27.52
C GLU A 9 26.41 -4.18 -26.46
N ARG A 10 27.63 -3.80 -26.86
CA ARG A 10 28.84 -3.88 -26.02
C ARG A 10 29.25 -2.58 -25.33
N HIS A 11 28.32 -1.65 -25.21
CA HIS A 11 28.59 -0.35 -24.62
C HIS A 11 27.37 0.11 -23.83
N LEU A 12 27.62 0.88 -22.78
CA LEU A 12 26.56 1.62 -22.12
C LEU A 12 26.13 2.77 -23.03
N HIS A 13 24.82 2.92 -23.24
CA HIS A 13 24.29 4.02 -24.02
C HIS A 13 24.62 5.38 -23.38
N ARG A 14 24.49 6.46 -24.15
CA ARG A 14 24.73 7.81 -23.63
C ARG A 14 23.63 8.24 -22.67
N LYS A 15 23.94 9.14 -21.74
CA LYS A 15 22.99 9.60 -20.72
C LYS A 15 21.65 10.06 -21.31
N GLU A 16 21.70 10.72 -22.47
CA GLU A 16 20.53 11.33 -23.11
C GLU A 16 19.48 10.31 -23.57
N THR A 17 19.87 9.03 -23.73
CA THR A 17 18.95 7.97 -24.12
C THR A 17 18.22 7.34 -22.93
N PHE A 18 18.63 7.64 -21.70
CA PHE A 18 17.98 7.14 -20.49
C PHE A 18 16.82 8.05 -20.10
N PHE A 19 15.60 7.56 -20.33
CA PHE A 19 14.37 8.28 -20.05
C PHE A 19 13.39 7.38 -19.29
N SER A 20 12.83 7.90 -18.19
CA SER A 20 11.81 7.17 -17.44
C SER A 20 10.42 7.58 -17.90
N SER A 21 9.71 6.67 -18.56
CA SER A 21 8.32 6.89 -18.98
C SER A 21 7.34 7.01 -17.80
N LEU A 22 7.68 6.44 -16.63
CA LEU A 22 6.83 6.46 -15.44
C LEU A 22 6.71 7.84 -14.81
N ILE A 23 7.83 8.57 -14.75
CA ILE A 23 7.92 9.90 -14.14
C ILE A 23 8.15 11.01 -15.18
N ASN A 24 8.24 10.63 -16.46
CA ASN A 24 8.42 11.51 -17.61
C ASN A 24 9.61 12.48 -17.49
N VAL A 25 10.74 11.98 -16.96
CA VAL A 25 11.97 12.74 -16.79
C VAL A 25 13.20 11.94 -17.27
N PRO A 26 14.25 12.63 -17.77
CA PRO A 26 15.52 11.98 -18.07
C PRO A 26 16.22 11.53 -16.78
N ILE A 27 17.18 10.61 -16.92
CA ILE A 27 18.03 10.22 -15.79
C ILE A 27 18.83 11.42 -15.26
N ASN A 28 18.95 11.52 -13.93
CA ASN A 28 19.84 12.50 -13.30
C ASN A 28 21.32 12.05 -13.41
N ASP A 29 22.25 12.95 -13.07
CA ASP A 29 23.68 12.64 -13.12
C ASP A 29 24.06 11.48 -12.19
N ASP A 30 23.50 11.45 -10.97
CA ASP A 30 23.79 10.41 -9.98
C ASP A 30 23.33 9.02 -10.45
N GLY A 31 22.15 8.92 -11.06
CA GLY A 31 21.62 7.67 -11.60
C GLY A 31 22.49 7.14 -12.74
N TYR A 32 22.97 8.03 -13.63
CA TYR A 32 23.85 7.62 -14.71
C TYR A 32 25.25 7.26 -14.22
N ALA A 33 25.78 7.98 -13.22
CA ALA A 33 27.03 7.64 -12.56
C ALA A 33 26.95 6.25 -11.90
N HIS A 34 25.80 5.92 -11.28
CA HIS A 34 25.55 4.59 -10.74
C HIS A 34 25.59 3.51 -11.83
N CYS A 35 24.92 3.71 -12.97
CA CYS A 35 24.95 2.77 -14.09
C CYS A 35 26.38 2.51 -14.59
N LYS A 36 27.20 3.56 -14.72
CA LYS A 36 28.63 3.41 -15.06
C LYS A 36 29.40 2.62 -14.02
N ASN A 37 29.21 2.94 -12.75
CA ASN A 37 29.88 2.25 -11.66
C ASN A 37 29.54 0.75 -11.62
N VAL A 38 28.28 0.38 -11.87
CA VAL A 38 27.88 -1.03 -11.98
C VAL A 38 28.53 -1.69 -13.20
N TRP A 39 28.50 -1.04 -14.36
CA TRP A 39 29.13 -1.54 -15.59
C TRP A 39 30.62 -1.82 -15.40
N GLU A 40 31.35 -0.89 -14.80
CA GLU A 40 32.80 -0.97 -14.57
C GLU A 40 33.15 -1.96 -13.45
N THR A 41 32.47 -1.90 -12.31
CA THR A 41 32.74 -2.76 -11.14
C THR A 41 32.58 -4.24 -11.47
N PHE A 42 31.54 -4.60 -12.22
CA PHE A 42 31.29 -5.99 -12.61
C PHE A 42 31.92 -6.38 -13.95
N ASN A 43 32.69 -5.47 -14.57
CA ASN A 43 33.36 -5.67 -15.86
C ASN A 43 32.41 -6.21 -16.95
N LEU A 44 31.23 -5.60 -17.03
CA LEU A 44 30.17 -6.03 -17.93
C LEU A 44 30.54 -5.71 -19.38
N LYS A 45 30.27 -6.64 -20.28
CA LYS A 45 30.63 -6.57 -21.70
C LYS A 45 29.45 -6.29 -22.59
N THR A 46 28.24 -6.60 -22.14
CA THR A 46 27.02 -6.42 -22.92
C THR A 46 25.87 -5.87 -22.08
N LEU A 47 24.91 -5.20 -22.71
CA LEU A 47 23.67 -4.79 -22.03
C LEU A 47 22.85 -6.00 -21.53
N GLY A 48 23.00 -7.17 -22.16
CA GLY A 48 22.51 -8.46 -21.66
C GLY A 48 23.04 -8.80 -20.28
N GLU A 49 24.35 -8.79 -20.11
CA GLU A 49 24.99 -9.06 -18.81
C GLU A 49 24.57 -8.02 -17.75
N TYR A 50 24.40 -6.75 -18.13
CA TYR A 50 23.89 -5.72 -17.23
C TYR A 50 22.44 -6.01 -16.78
N HIS A 51 21.58 -6.37 -17.72
CA HIS A 51 20.20 -6.74 -17.42
C HIS A 51 20.12 -8.00 -16.53
N ASP A 52 20.90 -9.03 -16.86
CA ASP A 52 20.90 -10.28 -16.10
C ASP A 52 21.40 -10.06 -14.67
N LEU A 53 22.40 -9.19 -14.49
CA LEU A 53 22.85 -8.77 -13.16
C LEU A 53 21.73 -8.06 -12.39
N TYR A 54 21.00 -7.14 -13.02
CA TYR A 54 19.87 -6.44 -12.41
C TYR A 54 18.76 -7.42 -11.99
N VAL A 55 18.32 -8.29 -12.90
CA VAL A 55 17.26 -9.28 -12.62
C VAL A 55 17.71 -10.27 -11.55
N THR A 56 18.95 -10.75 -11.63
CA THR A 56 19.51 -11.65 -10.60
C THR A 56 19.53 -10.98 -9.23
N SER A 57 19.93 -9.71 -9.17
CA SER A 57 19.96 -8.94 -7.92
C SER A 57 18.55 -8.78 -7.34
N ASP A 58 17.56 -8.43 -8.17
CA ASP A 58 16.16 -8.26 -7.75
C ASP A 58 15.56 -9.58 -7.22
N VAL A 59 15.80 -10.69 -7.93
CA VAL A 59 15.35 -12.04 -7.52
C VAL A 59 16.00 -12.47 -6.20
N ILE A 60 17.30 -12.26 -6.04
CA ILE A 60 18.02 -12.62 -4.80
C ILE A 60 17.51 -11.78 -3.62
N LEU A 61 17.36 -10.46 -3.80
CA LEU A 61 16.84 -9.58 -2.76
C LEU A 61 15.41 -9.95 -2.36
N LEU A 62 14.56 -10.25 -3.33
CA LEU A 62 13.19 -10.69 -3.07
C LEU A 62 13.16 -12.04 -2.34
N ALA A 63 14.01 -12.99 -2.73
CA ALA A 63 14.11 -14.29 -2.08
C ALA A 63 14.59 -14.18 -0.63
N ASP A 64 15.62 -13.38 -0.36
CA ASP A 64 16.14 -13.13 0.99
C ASP A 64 15.09 -12.46 1.87
N PHE A 65 14.45 -11.40 1.36
CA PHE A 65 13.33 -10.74 2.04
C PHE A 65 12.21 -11.73 2.37
N PHE A 66 11.78 -12.54 1.39
CA PHE A 66 10.65 -13.46 1.58
C PHE A 66 11.00 -14.60 2.55
N GLN A 67 12.23 -15.11 2.53
CA GLN A 67 12.70 -16.11 3.49
C GLN A 67 12.69 -15.54 4.92
N ASN A 68 13.19 -14.31 5.11
CA ASN A 68 13.15 -13.65 6.40
C ASN A 68 11.70 -13.39 6.87
N PHE A 69 10.84 -12.94 5.96
CA PHE A 69 9.42 -12.73 6.23
C PHE A 69 8.72 -14.04 6.63
N LEU A 70 8.96 -15.13 5.92
CA LEU A 70 8.46 -16.47 6.22
C LEU A 70 8.87 -16.89 7.64
N GLN A 71 10.16 -16.77 7.95
CA GLN A 71 10.69 -17.13 9.27
C GLN A 71 10.07 -16.28 10.39
N LEU A 72 9.89 -14.98 10.16
CA LEU A 72 9.24 -14.07 11.11
C LEU A 72 7.79 -14.48 11.38
N VAL A 73 6.99 -14.69 10.33
CA VAL A 73 5.57 -15.05 10.46
C VAL A 73 5.40 -16.42 11.14
N LEU A 74 6.20 -17.41 10.74
CA LEU A 74 6.23 -18.72 11.40
C LEU A 74 6.61 -18.58 12.88
N ASN A 75 7.61 -17.76 13.22
CA ASN A 75 8.03 -17.60 14.60
C ASN A 75 6.98 -16.89 15.45
N SER A 76 6.41 -15.78 14.96
CA SER A 76 5.47 -14.93 15.68
C SER A 76 4.07 -15.53 15.79
N TYR A 77 3.57 -16.14 14.71
CA TYR A 77 2.16 -16.54 14.61
C TYR A 77 1.95 -18.03 14.38
N LYS A 78 3.02 -18.81 14.15
CA LYS A 78 2.95 -20.25 13.82
C LYS A 78 2.11 -20.53 12.57
N LEU A 79 2.08 -19.56 11.65
CA LEU A 79 1.40 -19.65 10.36
C LEU A 79 2.41 -19.58 9.22
N ASP A 80 2.10 -20.24 8.11
CA ASP A 80 2.86 -20.14 6.87
C ASP A 80 2.20 -19.09 5.93
N PRO A 81 2.86 -17.96 5.66
CA PRO A 81 2.37 -16.94 4.74
C PRO A 81 2.22 -17.41 3.29
N SER A 82 2.87 -18.50 2.88
CA SER A 82 2.74 -19.06 1.52
C SER A 82 1.33 -19.59 1.21
N HIS A 83 0.53 -19.86 2.23
CA HIS A 83 -0.88 -20.24 2.09
C HIS A 83 -1.82 -19.05 1.88
N CYS A 84 -1.29 -17.82 1.82
CA CYS A 84 -2.05 -16.61 1.58
C CYS A 84 -1.62 -15.95 0.26
N TYR A 85 -2.59 -15.61 -0.59
CA TYR A 85 -2.32 -14.86 -1.81
C TYR A 85 -1.87 -13.41 -1.56
N THR A 86 -2.24 -12.82 -0.42
CA THR A 86 -1.97 -11.42 -0.11
C THR A 86 -1.63 -11.22 1.37
N ALA A 87 -0.91 -10.14 1.68
CA ALA A 87 -0.62 -9.74 3.06
C ALA A 87 -1.88 -9.48 3.89
N LEU A 88 -2.97 -9.02 3.27
CA LEU A 88 -4.26 -8.86 3.96
C LEU A 88 -4.88 -10.21 4.32
N GLY A 89 -4.77 -11.21 3.43
CA GLY A 89 -5.19 -12.58 3.71
C GLY A 89 -4.43 -13.18 4.89
N LEU A 90 -3.11 -12.95 4.95
CA LEU A 90 -2.30 -13.35 6.09
C LEU A 90 -2.72 -12.63 7.37
N ALA A 91 -2.88 -11.30 7.33
CA ALA A 91 -3.32 -10.53 8.48
C ALA A 91 -4.67 -11.01 9.02
N TRP A 92 -5.58 -11.39 8.12
CA TRP A 92 -6.88 -11.97 8.47
C TRP A 92 -6.75 -13.34 9.13
N GLN A 93 -5.98 -14.26 8.54
CA GLN A 93 -5.72 -15.58 9.12
C GLN A 93 -5.05 -15.48 10.49
N THR A 94 -4.05 -14.62 10.62
CA THR A 94 -3.37 -14.33 11.89
C THR A 94 -4.35 -13.77 12.92
N CYS A 95 -5.23 -12.83 12.54
CA CYS A 95 -6.25 -12.29 13.43
C CYS A 95 -7.18 -13.39 13.98
N LEU A 96 -7.68 -14.28 13.11
CA LEU A 96 -8.53 -15.40 13.52
C LEU A 96 -7.78 -16.41 14.38
N HIS A 97 -6.53 -16.74 14.03
CA HIS A 97 -5.69 -17.66 14.79
C HIS A 97 -5.42 -17.14 16.21
N MET A 98 -5.07 -15.86 16.34
CA MET A 98 -4.77 -15.23 17.63
C MET A 98 -6.02 -15.04 18.49
N SER A 99 -7.14 -14.58 17.89
CA SER A 99 -8.38 -14.32 18.62
C SER A 99 -9.18 -15.57 18.97
N ARG A 100 -8.97 -16.67 18.22
CA ARG A 100 -9.73 -17.94 18.32
C ARG A 100 -11.24 -17.77 18.12
N VAL A 101 -11.67 -16.65 17.55
CA VAL A 101 -13.08 -16.39 17.23
C VAL A 101 -13.54 -17.30 16.11
N LYS A 102 -14.73 -17.87 16.27
CA LYS A 102 -15.43 -18.59 15.19
C LYS A 102 -16.48 -17.65 14.60
N LEU A 103 -16.31 -17.30 13.32
CA LEU A 103 -17.26 -16.45 12.62
C LEU A 103 -18.40 -17.30 12.05
N GLU A 104 -19.62 -16.82 12.19
CA GLU A 104 -20.79 -17.35 11.49
C GLU A 104 -20.66 -17.10 9.98
N LEU A 105 -20.82 -18.14 9.18
CA LEU A 105 -20.79 -18.03 7.72
C LEU A 105 -22.13 -17.48 7.21
N PHE A 106 -22.09 -16.56 6.25
CA PHE A 106 -23.29 -16.14 5.54
C PHE A 106 -23.84 -17.30 4.70
N THR A 107 -25.05 -17.72 5.02
CA THR A 107 -25.80 -18.73 4.25
C THR A 107 -26.81 -18.12 3.28
N ASP A 108 -27.02 -16.80 3.36
CA ASP A 108 -28.01 -16.07 2.59
C ASP A 108 -27.41 -14.86 1.86
N MET A 109 -27.74 -14.75 0.58
CA MET A 109 -27.29 -13.69 -0.32
C MET A 109 -27.82 -12.31 0.10
N ASP A 110 -29.06 -12.22 0.60
CA ASP A 110 -29.64 -10.94 1.01
C ASP A 110 -28.90 -10.33 2.21
N MET A 111 -28.44 -11.17 3.14
CA MET A 111 -27.62 -10.75 4.28
C MET A 111 -26.25 -10.25 3.83
N HIS A 112 -25.63 -10.95 2.88
CA HIS A 112 -24.35 -10.53 2.31
C HIS A 112 -24.45 -9.16 1.65
N LEU A 113 -25.44 -8.97 0.76
CA LEU A 113 -25.69 -7.70 0.08
C LEU A 113 -26.04 -6.57 1.05
N PHE A 114 -26.77 -6.87 2.13
CA PHE A 114 -27.06 -5.89 3.17
C PHE A 114 -25.78 -5.35 3.84
N ILE A 115 -24.88 -6.25 4.22
CA ILE A 115 -23.62 -5.88 4.86
C ILE A 115 -22.73 -5.13 3.88
N GLU A 116 -22.57 -5.63 2.65
CA GLU A 116 -21.78 -4.94 1.62
C GLU A 116 -22.28 -3.51 1.38
N ARG A 117 -23.61 -3.32 1.29
CA ARG A 117 -24.21 -1.97 1.16
C ARG A 117 -24.01 -1.09 2.39
N GLY A 118 -23.72 -1.67 3.56
CA GLY A 118 -23.42 -0.97 4.79
C GLY A 118 -21.95 -0.56 4.94
N ILE A 119 -21.03 -1.16 4.17
CA ILE A 119 -19.60 -0.85 4.25
C ILE A 119 -19.35 0.59 3.76
N ARG A 120 -18.62 1.37 4.57
CA ARG A 120 -18.16 2.73 4.23
C ARG A 120 -16.66 2.80 4.45
N SER A 121 -15.96 3.50 3.56
CA SER A 121 -14.53 3.77 3.69
C SER A 121 -14.27 4.91 4.68
N GLY A 122 -13.00 5.28 4.83
CA GLY A 122 -12.61 6.49 5.56
C GLY A 122 -13.30 7.74 4.99
N ILE A 123 -13.60 8.68 5.87
CA ILE A 123 -14.17 9.98 5.52
C ILE A 123 -13.03 10.89 5.05
N SER A 124 -13.17 11.46 3.85
CA SER A 124 -12.28 12.50 3.33
C SER A 124 -13.10 13.74 3.05
N MET A 125 -12.73 14.87 3.65
CA MET A 125 -13.47 16.13 3.56
C MET A 125 -12.51 17.31 3.41
N ILE A 126 -12.85 18.20 2.47
CA ILE A 126 -12.25 19.52 2.36
C ILE A 126 -13.26 20.52 2.93
N ALA A 127 -13.02 21.01 4.15
CA ALA A 127 -13.88 22.01 4.76
C ALA A 127 -13.69 23.41 4.14
N HIS A 128 -12.48 23.71 3.68
CA HIS A 128 -12.12 24.96 3.02
C HIS A 128 -11.17 24.70 1.85
N ILE A 129 -11.46 25.31 0.69
CA ILE A 129 -10.74 25.07 -0.57
C ILE A 129 -9.30 25.60 -0.52
N PHE A 130 -9.05 26.67 0.24
CA PHE A 130 -7.73 27.25 0.38
C PHE A 130 -7.50 27.79 1.79
N ASN A 131 -6.34 27.48 2.35
CA ASN A 131 -5.91 28.02 3.63
C ASN A 131 -4.39 28.15 3.64
N SER A 132 -3.86 29.32 4.01
CA SER A 132 -2.42 29.55 4.15
C SER A 132 -2.07 29.80 5.60
N ALA A 133 -0.97 29.19 6.06
CA ALA A 133 -0.34 29.53 7.33
C ALA A 133 0.39 30.88 7.19
N ASN A 134 0.55 31.58 8.31
CA ASN A 134 1.40 32.76 8.43
C ASN A 134 2.26 32.60 9.69
N TYR A 135 3.49 32.12 9.52
CA TYR A 135 4.39 31.76 10.60
C TYR A 135 5.81 32.19 10.29
N LYS A 136 6.52 32.71 11.30
CA LYS A 136 7.82 33.39 11.17
C LYS A 136 8.97 32.58 10.53
N TYR A 137 8.84 31.26 10.43
CA TYR A 137 9.85 30.39 9.82
C TYR A 137 9.49 29.96 8.38
N LEU A 138 8.45 30.56 7.79
CA LEU A 138 8.11 30.35 6.39
C LEU A 138 8.69 31.49 5.54
N ASP A 139 9.20 31.16 4.35
CA ASP A 139 9.74 32.16 3.41
C ASP A 139 8.69 33.21 2.98
N SER A 140 7.41 32.85 3.03
CA SER A 140 6.27 33.70 2.68
C SER A 140 5.68 34.45 3.89
N TYR A 141 6.40 34.58 5.00
CA TYR A 141 5.91 35.23 6.21
C TYR A 141 5.65 36.73 6.00
N ASP A 142 4.52 37.19 6.52
CA ASP A 142 4.10 38.58 6.46
C ASP A 142 3.88 39.11 7.88
N GLU A 143 4.76 40.02 8.32
CA GLU A 143 4.74 40.63 9.65
C GLU A 143 3.50 41.48 9.93
N VAL A 144 2.83 41.97 8.86
CA VAL A 144 1.62 42.80 8.99
C VAL A 144 0.40 41.94 9.31
N LYS A 145 0.42 40.66 8.94
CA LYS A 145 -0.70 39.73 9.15
C LYS A 145 -0.58 39.03 10.51
N PRO A 146 -1.71 38.71 11.17
CA PRO A 146 -1.68 37.91 12.39
C PRO A 146 -1.05 36.54 12.13
N SER A 147 -0.36 36.00 13.14
CA SER A 147 0.17 34.64 13.07
C SER A 147 -0.96 33.62 12.92
N LYS A 148 -0.77 32.66 12.01
CA LYS A 148 -1.78 31.65 11.68
C LYS A 148 -1.11 30.29 11.48
N TYR A 149 -1.60 29.30 12.20
CA TYR A 149 -1.05 27.94 12.21
C TYR A 149 -2.06 26.97 11.60
N ILE A 150 -1.56 25.99 10.85
CA ILE A 150 -2.36 24.89 10.32
C ILE A 150 -1.84 23.61 10.99
N PRO A 151 -2.53 23.05 11.99
CA PRO A 151 -2.08 21.84 12.66
C PRO A 151 -2.25 20.63 11.73
N TYR A 152 -1.22 19.80 11.67
CA TYR A 152 -1.30 18.47 11.05
C TYR A 152 -1.36 17.43 12.17
N LEU A 153 -2.54 16.82 12.34
CA LEU A 153 -2.76 15.78 13.34
C LEU A 153 -2.98 14.46 12.63
N HIS A 154 -2.27 13.42 13.09
CA HIS A 154 -2.41 12.07 12.59
C HIS A 154 -2.69 11.11 13.74
N ALA A 155 -3.79 10.37 13.65
CA ALA A 155 -4.11 9.33 14.62
C ALA A 155 -3.33 8.05 14.29
N ASN A 156 -2.38 7.68 15.15
CA ASN A 156 -1.58 6.47 14.97
C ASN A 156 -2.46 5.23 15.10
N ASN A 157 -2.44 4.36 14.08
CA ASN A 157 -3.17 3.09 14.06
C ASN A 157 -4.69 3.25 14.33
N LEU A 158 -5.32 4.25 13.73
CA LEU A 158 -6.76 4.58 13.91
C LEU A 158 -7.67 3.34 13.80
N ASN A 159 -7.48 2.54 12.75
CA ASN A 159 -8.27 1.31 12.55
C ASN A 159 -7.98 0.26 13.63
N GLY A 160 -6.74 0.13 14.08
CA GLY A 160 -6.38 -0.78 15.16
C GLY A 160 -7.01 -0.40 16.49
N LEU A 161 -7.20 0.91 16.75
CA LEU A 161 -7.87 1.42 17.95
C LEU A 161 -9.38 1.15 17.95
N ALA A 162 -10.02 1.07 16.79
CA ALA A 162 -11.45 0.76 16.69
C ALA A 162 -11.76 -0.75 16.90
N ARG A 163 -10.76 -1.63 16.74
CA ARG A 163 -10.93 -3.10 16.80
C ARG A 163 -11.22 -3.74 18.17
N PRO A 164 -10.91 -3.16 19.35
CA PRO A 164 -11.32 -3.72 20.64
C PRO A 164 -12.83 -3.57 20.93
N GLN A 165 -13.59 -2.90 20.08
CA GLN A 165 -15.03 -2.71 20.25
C GLN A 165 -15.77 -3.97 19.79
N PHE A 166 -16.89 -4.31 20.43
CA PHE A 166 -17.68 -5.51 20.14
C PHE A 166 -18.11 -5.55 18.66
N LEU A 167 -17.42 -6.36 17.85
CA LEU A 167 -17.79 -6.61 16.46
C LEU A 167 -18.76 -7.80 16.38
N PRO A 168 -19.75 -7.78 15.47
CA PRO A 168 -20.62 -8.93 15.25
C PRO A 168 -19.84 -10.15 14.77
N THR A 169 -19.97 -11.28 15.47
CA THR A 169 -19.31 -12.56 15.11
C THR A 169 -20.30 -13.68 14.82
N HIS A 170 -21.52 -13.58 15.35
CA HIS A 170 -22.60 -14.56 15.24
C HIS A 170 -23.97 -13.87 15.50
N GLY A 171 -25.07 -14.60 15.28
CA GLY A 171 -26.44 -14.10 15.46
C GLY A 171 -26.93 -13.23 14.30
N LEU A 172 -26.35 -13.41 13.10
CA LEU A 172 -26.55 -12.49 11.98
C LEU A 172 -27.91 -12.69 11.29
N SER A 173 -28.58 -13.82 11.51
CA SER A 173 -29.90 -14.15 10.95
C SER A 173 -31.01 -13.13 11.25
N GLY A 174 -30.90 -12.41 12.38
CA GLY A 174 -31.86 -11.37 12.80
C GLY A 174 -31.72 -10.01 12.07
N LEU A 175 -30.66 -9.80 11.28
CA LEU A 175 -30.46 -8.55 10.53
C LEU A 175 -31.52 -8.32 9.45
N LYS A 176 -32.21 -9.38 8.99
CA LYS A 176 -33.36 -9.28 8.08
C LYS A 176 -34.52 -8.45 8.65
N SER A 177 -34.78 -8.57 9.95
CA SER A 177 -35.88 -7.86 10.63
C SER A 177 -35.63 -6.35 10.66
N LEU A 178 -34.36 -5.96 10.82
CA LEU A 178 -33.91 -4.56 10.73
C LEU A 178 -34.04 -4.02 9.30
N LEU A 179 -33.81 -4.84 8.26
CA LEU A 179 -34.00 -4.47 6.85
C LEU A 179 -35.45 -4.07 6.55
N ILE A 180 -36.43 -4.82 7.08
CA ILE A 180 -37.87 -4.54 6.91
C ILE A 180 -38.24 -3.24 7.63
N LEU A 181 -37.77 -3.06 8.87
CA LEU A 181 -38.00 -1.84 9.64
C LEU A 181 -37.34 -0.60 9.00
N TRP A 182 -36.15 -0.73 8.41
CA TRP A 182 -35.46 0.39 7.76
C TRP A 182 -36.06 0.76 6.39
N LYS A 183 -36.48 -0.24 5.59
CA LYS A 183 -37.25 0.02 4.35
C LYS A 183 -38.60 0.68 4.62
N PHE A 184 -39.30 0.31 5.70
CA PHE A 184 -40.54 0.99 6.09
C PHE A 184 -40.30 2.42 6.57
N ARG A 185 -39.17 2.69 7.22
CA ARG A 185 -38.86 4.03 7.76
C ARG A 185 -38.41 5.03 6.70
N MET A 186 -37.82 4.59 5.57
CA MET A 186 -37.45 5.46 4.46
C MET A 186 -38.58 5.74 3.45
N ASN A 187 -39.70 5.01 3.52
CA ASN A 187 -40.88 5.26 2.67
C ASN A 187 -41.97 6.09 3.37
N LEU A 188 -41.66 6.71 4.53
CA LEU A 188 -42.60 7.50 5.34
C LEU A 188 -42.12 8.94 5.65
N THR A 189 -41.20 9.48 4.85
CA THR A 189 -40.81 10.90 4.85
C THR A 189 -40.50 11.32 3.43
#